data_AF-A0ABD2TRA7-F1
#
_entry.id   AF-A0ABD2TRA7-F1
#
_cell.length_a   1.000
_cell.length_b   1.000
_cell.length_c   1.000
_cell.angle_alpha   90.00
_cell.angle_beta   90.00
_cell.angle_gamma   90.00
#
_symmetry.space_group_name_H-M   'P 1'
#
loop_
_entity.id
_entity.type
_entity.pdbx_description
1 polymer ?
#
loop_
_entity_poly.entity_id
_entity_poly.type
_entity_poly.pdbx_seq_one_letter_code
_entity_poly.pdbx_strand_id
1 'polypeptide(L)'
;MAEISEAPTSSDPPNTKSEEEHFDPKTMRKTKPGLKRLFLTLTVFISFLIALPFLLKSIEIYRAPLPFEDIDLLSTEMEKNHLLFPCQFQVVFVNFDDITAVNELGLLIDSHMQKLTSENSPPCGACGNNVTVAVTIDSNSNCIHSESGNGDSKWQCGMLNGFDKVNDHDEDFDEYLESVLDSKNRKVYTVVVMNRKQEDVRIVVGKYRHAWIVGNDSVEKAVEKMAEIFIKVFVNGGKEEGSIRGEFMPVGADGKVVLSFSLLNSDPHDWVYDWDFKELDEILLAPVVDALRPVADISVESQVLYHTPKSSYSYWDDTQGSYIFSTKDLPFFVNSNEWHLDTSTAAGGRSKVLHFVLYVPSAKECPLKLQLPNGEISMTNGFISPMWGGIIVWNPPACVENFQMQHLSRHKISSEDLKMISEVFMGQLRQLFGLKSESLYVGGFATSVLLTSDKGFAEWELDVLSRHHTCFNLLQCGTTLGSLSRLVQSLPRMIIMDEIGKQVKYSLEAAKLSLGNVSLGYSDASAVSSRKARALAEDAFYHPSMMSVSYYSFEHCFAVYSPFFLPVSLHVLLAVMREWKRYRVENRKYLAWKVKVKVE
;
A
#
# COMPACT_ATOMS: atom_id res chain seq x y z
N MET A 1 -61.27 45.61 75.20
CA MET A 1 -60.89 45.46 76.62
C MET A 1 -59.39 45.66 76.68
N ALA A 2 -58.82 46.75 77.15
CA ALA A 2 -59.24 48.08 77.57
C ALA A 2 -57.90 48.88 77.57
N GLU A 3 -57.77 50.01 76.88
CA GLU A 3 -58.06 51.36 77.40
C GLU A 3 -57.15 51.76 78.58
N ILE A 4 -56.29 52.79 78.44
CA ILE A 4 -56.40 54.18 79.02
C ILE A 4 -55.09 54.41 79.81
N SER A 5 -54.41 55.57 79.97
CA SER A 5 -54.63 57.01 79.73
C SER A 5 -53.23 57.70 79.75
N GLU A 6 -52.96 58.68 78.89
CA GLU A 6 -52.96 60.15 79.14
C GLU A 6 -51.64 60.78 79.62
N ALA A 7 -51.29 61.83 78.87
CA ALA A 7 -50.32 62.92 79.13
C ALA A 7 -50.88 63.90 80.21
N PRO A 8 -50.41 65.16 80.44
CA PRO A 8 -49.37 66.00 79.79
C PRO A 8 -48.42 66.66 80.84
N THR A 9 -47.50 67.62 80.64
CA THR A 9 -47.46 68.91 79.91
C THR A 9 -45.98 69.41 79.88
N SER A 10 -45.44 69.73 78.70
CA SER A 10 -45.16 71.09 78.17
C SER A 10 -43.96 71.86 78.74
N SER A 11 -42.93 72.06 77.90
CA SER A 11 -42.23 73.34 77.74
C SER A 11 -41.42 73.35 76.43
N ASP A 12 -41.94 74.04 75.41
CA ASP A 12 -41.26 74.48 74.18
C ASP A 12 -40.78 75.95 74.35
N PRO A 13 -40.01 76.58 73.45
CA PRO A 13 -38.81 76.16 72.68
C PRO A 13 -37.72 77.29 72.69
N PRO A 14 -36.68 77.31 71.81
CA PRO A 14 -36.89 77.97 70.51
C PRO A 14 -36.16 77.34 69.29
N ASN A 15 -36.92 77.19 68.21
CA ASN A 15 -36.64 77.47 66.80
C ASN A 15 -35.16 77.55 66.31
N THR A 16 -34.81 76.66 65.39
CA THR A 16 -33.82 76.94 64.33
C THR A 16 -34.33 76.38 63.01
N LYS A 17 -35.15 77.18 62.31
CA LYS A 17 -35.52 77.00 60.90
C LYS A 17 -34.65 77.94 60.07
N SER A 18 -33.56 77.44 59.46
CA SER A 18 -32.86 78.14 58.37
C SER A 18 -31.75 77.30 57.68
N GLU A 19 -31.98 76.03 57.31
CA GLU A 19 -31.05 75.30 56.41
C GLU A 19 -31.72 74.33 55.41
N GLU A 20 -33.05 74.21 55.38
CA GLU A 20 -33.70 73.13 54.61
C GLU A 20 -34.11 73.46 53.16
N GLU A 21 -33.88 74.66 52.62
CA GLU A 21 -34.40 74.99 51.28
C GLU A 21 -33.51 74.59 50.08
N HIS A 22 -32.27 74.11 50.27
CA HIS A 22 -31.37 73.88 49.12
C HIS A 22 -30.67 72.52 48.99
N PHE A 23 -31.11 71.52 49.77
CA PHE A 23 -30.64 70.15 49.64
C PHE A 23 -31.78 69.23 49.20
N ASP A 24 -31.84 68.91 47.89
CA ASP A 24 -32.77 67.91 47.40
C ASP A 24 -32.12 66.51 47.48
N PRO A 25 -32.60 65.62 48.39
CA PRO A 25 -32.05 64.28 48.56
C PRO A 25 -32.25 63.39 47.32
N LYS A 26 -33.12 63.76 46.37
CA LYS A 26 -33.27 63.04 45.09
C LYS A 26 -32.10 63.33 44.16
N THR A 27 -31.50 64.51 44.21
CA THR A 27 -30.46 64.97 43.27
C THR A 27 -29.06 65.10 43.87
N MET A 28 -28.91 65.18 45.21
CA MET A 28 -27.62 65.42 45.87
C MET A 28 -27.36 64.49 47.07
N ARG A 29 -26.08 64.19 47.33
CA ARG A 29 -25.65 63.35 48.46
C ARG A 29 -24.40 63.92 49.15
N LYS A 30 -24.46 64.08 50.48
CA LYS A 30 -23.37 64.64 51.31
C LYS A 30 -22.23 63.65 51.58
N THR A 31 -22.49 62.34 51.55
CA THR A 31 -21.52 61.27 51.87
C THR A 31 -20.95 60.60 50.63
N LYS A 32 -19.64 60.30 50.63
CA LYS A 32 -18.99 59.55 49.54
C LYS A 32 -19.62 58.15 49.41
N PRO A 33 -19.96 57.66 48.20
CA PRO A 33 -20.49 56.32 48.04
C PRO A 33 -19.49 55.26 48.53
N GLY A 34 -19.98 54.31 49.35
CA GLY A 34 -19.15 53.25 49.91
C GLY A 34 -18.69 52.25 48.84
N LEU A 35 -17.40 51.95 48.81
CA LEU A 35 -16.79 51.02 47.84
C LEU A 35 -16.98 49.55 48.18
N LYS A 36 -17.31 49.22 49.45
CA LYS A 36 -17.36 47.84 49.95
C LYS A 36 -18.26 46.90 49.13
N ARG A 37 -19.45 47.37 48.75
CA ARG A 37 -20.42 46.56 47.98
C ARG A 37 -20.00 46.39 46.53
N LEU A 38 -19.50 47.45 45.90
CA LEU A 38 -18.95 47.39 44.55
C LEU A 38 -17.75 46.43 44.49
N PHE A 39 -16.85 46.52 45.47
CA PHE A 39 -15.69 45.65 45.59
C PHE A 39 -16.12 44.18 45.74
N LEU A 40 -17.03 43.88 46.66
CA LEU A 40 -17.56 42.51 46.86
C LEU A 40 -18.17 41.93 45.58
N THR A 41 -19.03 42.69 44.89
CA THR A 41 -19.64 42.24 43.62
C THR A 41 -18.62 42.04 42.51
N LEU A 42 -17.58 42.90 42.48
CA LEU A 42 -16.50 42.80 41.52
C LEU A 42 -15.61 41.59 41.81
N THR A 43 -15.31 41.29 43.07
CA THR A 43 -14.53 40.12 43.47
C THR A 43 -15.20 38.81 43.05
N VAL A 44 -16.52 38.69 43.25
CA VAL A 44 -17.28 37.50 42.81
C VAL A 44 -17.25 37.36 41.28
N PHE A 45 -17.42 38.46 40.55
CA PHE A 45 -17.35 38.46 39.09
C PHE A 45 -15.94 38.12 38.56
N ILE A 46 -14.90 38.68 39.18
CA ILE A 46 -13.50 38.36 38.86
C ILE A 46 -13.22 36.88 39.11
N SER A 47 -13.73 36.30 40.22
CA SER A 47 -13.60 34.87 40.48
C SER A 47 -14.26 34.03 39.38
N PHE A 48 -15.41 34.46 38.85
CA PHE A 48 -16.10 33.78 37.75
C PHE A 48 -15.31 33.89 36.43
N LEU A 49 -14.71 35.06 36.15
CA LEU A 49 -13.86 35.26 34.99
C LEU A 49 -12.57 34.43 35.06
N ILE A 50 -11.99 34.27 36.25
CA ILE A 50 -10.81 33.43 36.46
C ILE A 50 -11.17 31.95 36.33
N ALA A 51 -12.36 31.52 36.74
CA ALA A 51 -12.79 30.12 36.63
C ALA A 51 -13.09 29.67 35.19
N LEU A 52 -13.52 30.58 34.31
CA LEU A 52 -13.83 30.28 32.92
C LEU A 52 -12.68 29.59 32.14
N PRO A 53 -11.42 30.08 32.15
CA PRO A 53 -10.31 29.39 31.48
C PRO A 53 -10.02 28.00 32.06
N PHE A 54 -10.20 27.79 33.37
CA PHE A 54 -10.05 26.44 33.97
C PHE A 54 -11.15 25.49 33.48
N LEU A 55 -12.39 25.98 33.39
CA LEU A 55 -13.50 25.21 32.85
C LEU A 55 -13.27 24.85 31.39
N LEU A 56 -12.86 25.81 30.57
CA LEU A 56 -12.52 25.57 29.16
C LEU A 56 -11.35 24.56 29.02
N LYS A 57 -10.33 24.66 29.87
CA LYS A 57 -9.21 23.70 29.90
C LYS A 57 -9.65 22.29 30.33
N SER A 58 -10.61 22.19 31.26
CA SER A 58 -11.13 20.89 31.73
C SER A 58 -11.97 20.16 30.68
N ILE A 59 -12.51 20.88 29.70
CA ILE A 59 -13.32 20.33 28.59
C ILE A 59 -12.44 20.13 27.33
N GLU A 60 -11.19 20.58 27.36
CA GLU A 60 -10.26 20.38 26.25
C GLU A 60 -9.91 18.90 26.09
N ILE A 61 -10.16 18.37 24.90
CA ILE A 61 -9.81 16.99 24.56
C ILE A 61 -8.32 16.96 24.28
N TYR A 62 -7.58 16.13 25.00
CA TYR A 62 -6.18 15.86 24.69
C TYR A 62 -6.07 15.18 23.32
N ARG A 63 -5.10 15.64 22.52
CA ARG A 63 -4.81 15.10 21.19
C ARG A 63 -3.31 14.90 21.10
N ALA A 64 -2.89 13.71 20.69
CA ALA A 64 -1.50 13.49 20.34
C ALA A 64 -1.10 14.45 19.19
N PRO A 65 0.03 15.16 19.29
CA PRO A 65 0.48 16.04 18.22
C PRO A 65 0.88 15.20 17.01
N LEU A 66 0.34 15.55 15.84
CA LEU A 66 0.73 14.94 14.57
C LEU A 66 1.70 15.86 13.81
N PRO A 67 2.72 15.32 13.14
CA PRO A 67 3.67 16.09 12.35
C PRO A 67 3.05 16.46 10.98
N PHE A 68 2.10 17.40 10.97
CA PHE A 68 1.35 17.77 9.76
C PHE A 68 2.24 18.23 8.59
N GLU A 69 3.30 19.00 8.89
CA GLU A 69 4.23 19.48 7.86
C GLU A 69 4.96 18.33 7.17
N ASP A 70 5.49 17.35 7.93
CA ASP A 70 6.13 16.16 7.36
C ASP A 70 5.17 15.32 6.51
N ILE A 71 3.90 15.22 6.95
CA ILE A 71 2.86 14.48 6.22
C ILE A 71 2.57 15.16 4.88
N ASP A 72 2.36 16.48 4.90
CA ASP A 72 2.01 17.25 3.71
C ASP A 72 3.19 17.27 2.72
N LEU A 73 4.43 17.33 3.23
CA LEU A 73 5.65 17.18 2.41
C LEU A 73 5.70 15.83 1.71
N LEU A 74 5.53 14.72 2.45
CA LEU A 74 5.54 13.36 1.86
C LEU A 74 4.40 13.19 0.85
N SER A 75 3.17 13.58 1.20
CA SER A 75 2.00 13.46 0.32
C SER A 75 2.22 14.24 -0.98
N THR A 76 2.73 15.46 -0.89
CA THR A 76 3.00 16.32 -2.06
C THR A 76 4.14 15.76 -2.91
N GLU A 77 5.17 15.20 -2.28
CA GLU A 77 6.31 14.59 -2.98
C GLU A 77 5.85 13.37 -3.79
N MET A 78 5.02 12.51 -3.21
CA MET A 78 4.50 11.31 -3.87
C MET A 78 3.46 11.61 -4.96
N GLU A 79 2.69 12.70 -4.83
CA GLU A 79 1.75 13.14 -5.88
C GLU A 79 2.44 13.77 -7.10
N LYS A 80 3.58 14.44 -6.89
CA LYS A 80 4.25 15.22 -7.95
C LYS A 80 5.38 14.46 -8.64
N ASN A 81 6.15 13.69 -7.88
CA ASN A 81 7.34 13.03 -8.40
C ASN A 81 7.08 11.54 -8.53
N HIS A 82 7.24 11.01 -9.75
CA HIS A 82 7.33 9.57 -9.93
C HIS A 82 8.60 9.06 -9.22
N LEU A 83 8.45 7.98 -8.44
CA LEU A 83 9.58 7.34 -7.77
C LEU A 83 10.46 6.65 -8.82
N LEU A 84 11.69 7.12 -8.97
CA LEU A 84 12.66 6.61 -9.94
C LEU A 84 13.83 5.92 -9.23
N PHE A 85 14.26 4.79 -9.77
CA PHE A 85 15.41 4.05 -9.26
C PHE A 85 16.68 4.32 -10.10
N PRO A 86 17.87 4.37 -9.49
CA PRO A 86 19.12 4.37 -10.25
C PRO A 86 19.33 2.96 -10.82
N CYS A 87 19.36 2.86 -12.15
CA CYS A 87 19.62 1.61 -12.85
C CYS A 87 20.92 1.72 -13.64
N GLN A 88 21.72 0.66 -13.59
CA GLN A 88 22.97 0.55 -14.31
C GLN A 88 22.83 -0.54 -15.38
N PHE A 89 23.17 -0.19 -16.61
CA PHE A 89 23.10 -1.12 -17.73
C PHE A 89 24.49 -1.31 -18.32
N GLN A 90 24.78 -2.55 -18.65
CA GLN A 90 26.04 -2.95 -19.26
C GLN A 90 25.77 -3.75 -20.53
N VAL A 91 26.54 -3.47 -21.56
CA VAL A 91 26.50 -4.22 -22.81
C VAL A 91 27.89 -4.75 -23.11
N VAL A 92 27.97 -6.02 -23.51
CA VAL A 92 29.22 -6.68 -23.89
C VAL A 92 29.06 -7.24 -25.30
N PHE A 93 29.81 -6.67 -26.26
CA PHE A 93 29.90 -7.18 -27.62
C PHE A 93 31.09 -8.13 -27.74
N VAL A 94 30.87 -9.33 -28.25
CA VAL A 94 31.88 -10.38 -28.38
C VAL A 94 32.06 -10.74 -29.85
N ASN A 95 33.30 -10.77 -30.32
CA ASN A 95 33.67 -11.02 -31.72
C ASN A 95 33.15 -9.95 -32.71
N PHE A 96 33.16 -8.67 -32.30
CA PHE A 96 32.84 -7.52 -33.16
C PHE A 96 34.08 -6.65 -33.41
N ASP A 97 34.96 -7.11 -34.29
CA ASP A 97 36.26 -6.47 -34.53
C ASP A 97 36.16 -5.12 -35.29
N ASP A 98 35.02 -4.83 -35.92
CA ASP A 98 34.81 -3.61 -36.72
C ASP A 98 34.39 -2.38 -35.88
N ILE A 99 34.01 -2.58 -34.61
CA ILE A 99 33.48 -1.50 -33.76
C ILE A 99 34.64 -0.79 -33.04
N THR A 100 34.84 0.49 -33.36
CA THR A 100 35.91 1.32 -32.76
C THR A 100 35.37 2.48 -31.93
N ALA A 101 34.14 2.95 -32.20
CA ALA A 101 33.51 4.10 -31.53
C ALA A 101 32.59 3.67 -30.37
N VAL A 102 33.17 3.14 -29.29
CA VAL A 102 32.43 2.54 -28.16
C VAL A 102 31.52 3.54 -27.43
N ASN A 103 31.96 4.80 -27.30
CA ASN A 103 31.19 5.85 -26.65
C ASN A 103 29.97 6.28 -27.48
N GLU A 104 30.09 6.35 -28.81
CA GLU A 104 28.97 6.66 -29.71
C GLU A 104 27.91 5.57 -29.66
N LEU A 105 28.33 4.30 -29.57
CA LEU A 105 27.43 3.17 -29.42
C LEU A 105 26.65 3.21 -28.10
N GLY A 106 27.29 3.61 -27.00
CA GLY A 106 26.61 3.83 -25.72
C GLY A 106 25.52 4.92 -25.80
N LEU A 107 25.81 6.04 -26.48
CA LEU A 107 24.83 7.10 -26.72
C LEU A 107 23.67 6.66 -27.63
N LEU A 108 23.96 5.82 -28.63
CA LEU A 108 22.93 5.27 -29.52
C LEU A 108 21.97 4.37 -28.74
N ILE A 109 22.49 3.49 -27.87
CA ILE A 109 21.66 2.61 -27.03
C ILE A 109 20.79 3.43 -26.08
N ASP A 110 21.37 4.42 -25.40
CA ASP A 110 20.62 5.32 -24.50
C ASP A 110 19.50 6.06 -25.25
N SER A 111 19.76 6.57 -26.45
CA SER A 111 18.75 7.21 -27.30
C SER A 111 17.56 6.28 -27.63
N HIS A 112 17.84 5.02 -28.00
CA HIS A 112 16.79 4.03 -28.25
C HIS A 112 16.01 3.67 -26.97
N MET A 113 16.69 3.56 -25.83
CA MET A 113 16.06 3.32 -24.53
C MET A 113 15.13 4.48 -24.13
N GLN A 114 15.56 5.73 -24.33
CA GLN A 114 14.74 6.91 -24.07
C GLN A 114 13.50 6.95 -24.97
N LYS A 115 13.62 6.58 -26.26
CA LYS A 115 12.48 6.48 -27.17
C LYS A 115 11.42 5.52 -26.63
N LEU A 116 11.82 4.31 -26.24
CA LEU A 116 10.91 3.29 -25.68
C LEU A 116 10.30 3.69 -24.33
N THR A 117 10.98 4.57 -23.59
CA THR A 117 10.48 5.13 -22.33
C THR A 117 9.49 6.28 -22.57
N SER A 118 9.74 7.13 -23.58
CA SER A 118 8.93 8.32 -23.89
C SER A 118 7.55 8.05 -24.49
N GLU A 119 7.33 6.84 -25.02
CA GLU A 119 6.05 6.44 -25.61
C GLU A 119 4.93 6.28 -24.56
N ASN A 120 5.27 6.13 -23.28
CA ASN A 120 4.32 6.02 -22.16
C ASN A 120 4.80 6.86 -20.96
N SER A 121 3.90 7.39 -20.13
CA SER A 121 4.32 7.97 -18.84
C SER A 121 5.10 6.90 -18.06
N PRO A 122 6.31 7.18 -17.53
CA PRO A 122 7.14 6.15 -16.94
C PRO A 122 6.36 5.46 -15.82
N PRO A 123 6.23 4.12 -15.84
CA PRO A 123 5.49 3.41 -14.81
C PRO A 123 6.12 3.66 -13.44
N CYS A 124 5.29 3.62 -12.40
CA CYS A 124 5.72 3.74 -11.01
C CYS A 124 6.89 2.79 -10.72
N GLY A 125 8.03 3.29 -10.21
CA GLY A 125 9.21 2.46 -9.95
C GLY A 125 10.12 2.21 -11.15
N ALA A 126 9.91 2.89 -12.28
CA ALA A 126 10.83 2.86 -13.42
C ALA A 126 12.23 3.37 -13.08
N CYS A 127 13.17 3.12 -13.99
CA CYS A 127 14.51 3.68 -13.90
C CYS A 127 14.50 5.17 -14.22
N GLY A 128 15.35 5.95 -13.54
CA GLY A 128 15.46 7.38 -13.79
C GLY A 128 16.08 7.72 -15.15
N ASN A 129 15.87 8.95 -15.63
CA ASN A 129 16.32 9.38 -16.96
C ASN A 129 17.85 9.48 -17.11
N ASN A 130 18.59 9.60 -16.00
CA ASN A 130 20.06 9.60 -16.01
C ASN A 130 20.57 8.15 -16.00
N VAL A 131 20.23 7.41 -17.05
CA VAL A 131 20.71 6.05 -17.24
C VAL A 131 22.16 6.08 -17.70
N THR A 132 23.02 5.30 -17.06
CA THR A 132 24.40 5.09 -17.54
C THR A 132 24.46 3.73 -18.24
N VAL A 133 24.82 3.74 -19.53
CA VAL A 133 25.07 2.54 -20.32
C VAL A 133 26.57 2.37 -20.47
N ALA A 134 27.11 1.32 -19.85
CA ALA A 134 28.51 0.93 -19.99
C ALA A 134 28.63 -0.07 -21.15
N VAL A 135 29.49 0.22 -22.13
CA VAL A 135 29.68 -0.66 -23.29
C VAL A 135 31.08 -1.23 -23.25
N THR A 136 31.20 -2.53 -23.46
CA THR A 136 32.47 -3.24 -23.60
C THR A 136 32.47 -4.02 -24.91
N ILE A 137 33.58 -4.00 -25.63
CA ILE A 137 33.83 -4.85 -26.80
C ILE A 137 34.96 -5.78 -26.42
N ASP A 138 34.72 -7.08 -26.50
CA ASP A 138 35.66 -8.15 -26.19
C ASP A 138 36.09 -8.86 -27.48
N SER A 139 37.36 -8.70 -27.84
CA SER A 139 38.02 -9.38 -28.97
C SER A 139 38.92 -10.51 -28.43
N ASN A 140 38.42 -11.30 -27.47
CA ASN A 140 39.02 -12.48 -26.84
C ASN A 140 40.28 -12.23 -26.00
N SER A 141 41.19 -11.36 -26.42
CA SER A 141 42.47 -11.08 -25.73
C SER A 141 42.57 -9.65 -25.21
N ASN A 142 41.82 -8.73 -25.80
CA ASN A 142 41.77 -7.32 -25.44
C ASN A 142 40.30 -6.87 -25.40
N CYS A 143 39.97 -5.97 -24.48
CA CYS A 143 38.70 -5.25 -24.52
C CYS A 143 38.90 -3.76 -24.68
N ILE A 144 37.89 -3.14 -25.28
CA ILE A 144 37.69 -1.70 -25.29
C ILE A 144 36.47 -1.40 -24.44
N HIS A 145 36.61 -0.51 -23.46
CA HIS A 145 35.52 -0.09 -22.57
C HIS A 145 35.13 1.36 -22.83
N SER A 146 33.85 1.67 -22.66
CA SER A 146 33.38 3.06 -22.62
C SER A 146 33.82 3.77 -21.34
N GLU A 147 33.92 5.09 -21.40
CA GLU A 147 34.28 5.93 -20.24
C GLU A 147 33.16 6.02 -19.20
N SER A 148 31.93 5.68 -19.58
CA SER A 148 30.72 5.72 -18.74
C SER A 148 30.64 4.61 -17.67
N GLY A 149 31.56 3.65 -17.68
CA GLY A 149 31.56 2.52 -16.74
C GLY A 149 32.21 2.84 -15.39
N ASN A 150 31.50 2.60 -14.29
CA ASN A 150 32.06 2.68 -12.94
C ASN A 150 33.19 1.63 -12.78
N GLY A 151 34.31 2.01 -12.14
CA GLY A 151 35.54 1.21 -12.14
C GLY A 151 35.40 -0.22 -11.62
N ASP A 152 34.47 -0.43 -10.69
CA ASP A 152 34.29 -1.70 -9.97
C ASP A 152 33.43 -2.75 -10.70
N SER A 153 32.77 -2.41 -11.81
CA SER A 153 31.85 -3.29 -12.56
C SER A 153 32.31 -3.60 -14.00
N LYS A 154 33.61 -3.49 -14.27
CA LYS A 154 34.15 -3.72 -15.63
C LYS A 154 34.21 -5.22 -15.96
N TRP A 155 33.72 -5.56 -17.15
CA TRP A 155 33.85 -6.89 -17.74
C TRP A 155 35.32 -7.29 -17.88
N GLN A 156 35.65 -8.54 -17.55
CA GLN A 156 36.99 -9.07 -17.75
C GLN A 156 37.12 -9.69 -19.14
N CYS A 157 38.18 -9.33 -19.86
CA CYS A 157 38.37 -9.76 -21.25
C CYS A 157 38.65 -11.24 -21.38
N GLY A 158 38.12 -11.84 -22.45
CA GLY A 158 38.39 -13.22 -22.78
C GLY A 158 37.76 -14.22 -21.82
N MET A 159 36.81 -13.79 -20.98
CA MET A 159 36.09 -14.71 -20.10
C MET A 159 35.30 -15.74 -20.92
N LEU A 160 34.72 -15.34 -22.04
CA LEU A 160 33.95 -16.24 -22.92
C LEU A 160 34.83 -17.13 -23.82
N ASN A 161 36.17 -17.09 -23.71
CA ASN A 161 37.07 -17.95 -24.47
C ASN A 161 36.98 -19.40 -23.99
N GLY A 162 36.38 -20.27 -24.81
CA GLY A 162 36.32 -21.72 -24.58
C GLY A 162 34.92 -22.29 -24.39
N PHE A 163 33.88 -21.46 -24.39
CA PHE A 163 32.49 -21.91 -24.37
C PHE A 163 31.91 -21.95 -25.80
N ASP A 164 32.33 -22.94 -26.60
CA ASP A 164 31.70 -23.19 -27.91
C ASP A 164 30.27 -23.77 -27.77
N LYS A 165 29.89 -24.23 -26.57
CA LYS A 165 28.62 -24.88 -26.24
C LYS A 165 27.43 -23.96 -25.91
N VAL A 166 27.45 -22.70 -26.35
CA VAL A 166 26.31 -21.76 -26.17
C VAL A 166 24.99 -22.31 -26.76
N ASN A 167 25.04 -23.33 -27.63
CA ASN A 167 23.88 -23.87 -28.31
C ASN A 167 23.25 -25.12 -27.67
N ASP A 168 23.89 -25.79 -26.71
CA ASP A 168 23.38 -27.09 -26.22
C ASP A 168 22.38 -26.92 -25.06
N HIS A 169 22.66 -26.07 -24.06
CA HIS A 169 21.79 -25.87 -22.88
C HIS A 169 21.85 -24.41 -22.40
N ASP A 170 20.75 -23.67 -22.54
CA ASP A 170 20.66 -22.26 -22.11
C ASP A 170 20.86 -22.10 -20.59
N GLU A 171 20.45 -23.09 -19.79
CA GLU A 171 20.59 -23.07 -18.33
C GLU A 171 22.06 -23.16 -17.88
N ASP A 172 22.86 -23.99 -18.54
CA ASP A 172 24.30 -24.12 -18.24
C ASP A 172 25.03 -22.81 -18.55
N PHE A 173 24.59 -22.10 -19.60
CA PHE A 173 25.18 -20.84 -20.00
C PHE A 173 24.76 -19.69 -19.06
N ASP A 174 23.52 -19.68 -18.56
CA ASP A 174 23.02 -18.75 -17.54
C ASP A 174 23.85 -18.84 -16.25
N GLU A 175 24.06 -20.06 -15.74
CA GLU A 175 24.88 -20.30 -14.54
C GLU A 175 26.35 -19.92 -14.75
N TYR A 176 26.88 -20.17 -15.95
CA TYR A 176 28.23 -19.75 -16.31
C TYR A 176 28.36 -18.22 -16.35
N LEU A 177 27.45 -17.51 -17.01
CA LEU A 177 27.45 -16.05 -17.06
C LEU A 177 27.29 -15.43 -15.67
N GLU A 178 26.46 -16.02 -14.81
CA GLU A 178 26.33 -15.58 -13.43
C GLU A 178 27.66 -15.69 -12.66
N SER A 179 28.41 -16.79 -12.86
CA SER A 179 29.71 -16.98 -12.22
C SER A 179 30.76 -15.93 -12.64
N VAL A 180 30.64 -15.38 -13.85
CA VAL A 180 31.55 -14.36 -14.42
C VAL A 180 31.12 -12.94 -14.03
N LEU A 181 29.81 -12.67 -14.06
CA LEU A 181 29.26 -11.34 -13.83
C LEU A 181 29.12 -11.00 -12.35
N ASP A 182 28.99 -12.01 -11.48
CA ASP A 182 28.71 -11.89 -10.04
C ASP A 182 27.55 -10.91 -9.79
N SER A 183 26.41 -11.18 -10.44
CA SER A 183 25.25 -10.27 -10.40
C SER A 183 24.58 -10.23 -9.02
N LYS A 184 24.90 -11.20 -8.15
CA LYS A 184 24.53 -11.19 -6.72
C LYS A 184 25.11 -10.00 -5.96
N ASN A 185 26.35 -9.60 -6.24
CA ASN A 185 26.99 -8.45 -5.59
C ASN A 185 26.82 -7.16 -6.41
N ARG A 186 26.65 -7.29 -7.73
CA ARG A 186 26.59 -6.17 -8.67
C ARG A 186 25.17 -6.03 -9.23
N LYS A 187 24.44 -4.99 -8.80
CA LYS A 187 23.11 -4.64 -9.33
C LYS A 187 23.19 -3.96 -10.71
N VAL A 188 23.76 -4.66 -11.68
CA VAL A 188 23.91 -4.21 -13.07
C VAL A 188 23.16 -5.16 -13.98
N TYR A 189 22.37 -4.61 -14.90
CA TYR A 189 21.70 -5.41 -15.92
C TYR A 189 22.59 -5.53 -17.15
N THR A 190 22.96 -6.75 -17.51
CA THR A 190 23.97 -6.99 -18.57
C THR A 190 23.36 -7.69 -19.78
N VAL A 191 23.58 -7.16 -20.98
CA VAL A 191 23.26 -7.88 -22.23
C VAL A 191 24.54 -8.22 -22.99
N VAL A 192 24.74 -9.50 -23.28
CA VAL A 192 25.89 -10.01 -24.02
C VAL A 192 25.47 -10.28 -25.48
N VAL A 193 26.14 -9.64 -26.44
CA VAL A 193 25.89 -9.83 -27.86
C VAL A 193 27.05 -10.59 -28.47
N MET A 194 26.78 -11.78 -29.00
CA MET A 194 27.78 -12.65 -29.61
C MET A 194 27.54 -12.75 -31.11
N ASN A 195 28.52 -12.30 -31.90
CA ASN A 195 28.48 -12.50 -33.34
C ASN A 195 28.87 -13.94 -33.69
N ARG A 196 27.92 -14.73 -34.20
CA ARG A 196 28.16 -16.07 -34.74
C ARG A 196 27.71 -16.14 -36.19
N LYS A 197 28.65 -16.42 -37.09
CA LYS A 197 28.38 -16.53 -38.53
C LYS A 197 27.50 -17.76 -38.78
N GLN A 198 26.42 -17.59 -39.56
CA GLN A 198 25.50 -18.65 -40.03
C GLN A 198 24.49 -19.20 -39.00
N GLU A 199 24.22 -18.48 -37.90
CA GLU A 199 23.14 -18.83 -36.96
C GLU A 199 21.99 -17.82 -37.04
N ASP A 200 20.76 -18.33 -36.95
CA ASP A 200 19.57 -17.50 -36.74
C ASP A 200 19.67 -16.77 -35.40
N VAL A 201 19.10 -15.56 -35.33
CA VAL A 201 19.20 -14.76 -34.12
C VAL A 201 18.36 -15.36 -33.01
N ARG A 202 19.03 -15.81 -31.95
CA ARG A 202 18.42 -16.30 -30.73
C ARG A 202 18.64 -15.30 -29.60
N ILE A 203 17.57 -14.96 -28.90
CA ILE A 203 17.59 -14.06 -27.75
C ILE A 203 17.09 -14.82 -26.53
N VAL A 204 17.86 -14.81 -25.46
CA VAL A 204 17.50 -15.47 -24.21
C VAL A 204 17.73 -14.49 -23.05
N VAL A 205 16.76 -14.42 -22.15
CA VAL A 205 16.82 -13.68 -20.89
C VAL A 205 17.01 -14.69 -19.77
N GLY A 206 18.08 -14.49 -19.01
CA GLY A 206 18.51 -15.38 -17.95
C GLY A 206 17.63 -15.38 -16.71
N LYS A 207 17.95 -16.25 -15.75
CA LYS A 207 17.33 -16.28 -14.41
C LYS A 207 17.86 -15.13 -13.54
N TYR A 208 19.02 -14.59 -13.89
CA TYR A 208 19.70 -13.50 -13.18
C TYR A 208 19.57 -12.16 -13.95
N ARG A 209 20.33 -11.13 -13.55
CA ARG A 209 20.28 -9.79 -14.17
C ARG A 209 21.00 -9.72 -15.53
N HIS A 210 20.93 -10.78 -16.34
CA HIS A 210 21.61 -10.79 -17.62
C HIS A 210 20.80 -11.49 -18.73
N ALA A 211 21.13 -11.14 -19.97
CA ALA A 211 20.55 -11.72 -21.17
C ALA A 211 21.61 -11.83 -22.26
N TRP A 212 21.37 -12.66 -23.28
CA TRP A 212 22.28 -12.77 -24.41
C TRP A 212 21.56 -12.84 -25.75
N ILE A 213 22.24 -12.32 -26.76
CA ILE A 213 21.84 -12.32 -28.15
C ILE A 213 22.93 -13.06 -28.93
N VAL A 214 22.57 -14.15 -29.59
CA VAL A 214 23.48 -14.97 -30.40
C VAL A 214 22.97 -14.98 -31.82
N GLY A 215 23.83 -14.64 -32.78
CA GLY A 215 23.52 -14.74 -34.21
C GLY A 215 24.29 -13.73 -35.05
N ASN A 216 23.91 -13.63 -36.32
CA ASN A 216 24.51 -12.69 -37.28
C ASN A 216 23.59 -11.49 -37.52
N ASP A 217 23.53 -10.56 -36.56
CA ASP A 217 22.81 -9.30 -36.66
C ASP A 217 23.73 -8.12 -36.97
N SER A 218 23.20 -7.09 -37.64
CA SER A 218 23.89 -5.80 -37.71
C SER A 218 23.89 -5.13 -36.33
N VAL A 219 24.89 -4.28 -36.08
CA VAL A 219 25.03 -3.57 -34.80
C VAL A 219 23.78 -2.75 -34.50
N GLU A 220 23.18 -2.11 -35.50
CA GLU A 220 21.97 -1.29 -35.33
C GLU A 220 20.77 -2.14 -34.88
N LYS A 221 20.56 -3.32 -35.49
CA LYS A 221 19.48 -4.23 -35.09
C LYS A 221 19.70 -4.80 -33.69
N ALA A 222 20.95 -5.12 -33.36
CA ALA A 222 21.29 -5.55 -32.01
C ALA A 222 20.99 -4.45 -30.99
N VAL A 223 21.29 -3.18 -31.30
CA VAL A 223 20.96 -2.02 -30.46
C VAL A 223 19.46 -1.89 -30.20
N GLU A 224 18.62 -2.03 -31.22
CA GLU A 224 17.16 -2.00 -31.07
C GLU A 224 16.66 -3.12 -30.14
N LYS A 225 17.13 -4.35 -30.36
CA LYS A 225 16.77 -5.53 -29.55
C LYS A 225 17.22 -5.38 -28.10
N MET A 226 18.43 -4.87 -27.87
CA MET A 226 18.95 -4.65 -26.51
C MET A 226 18.19 -3.56 -25.77
N ALA A 227 17.89 -2.44 -26.42
CA ALA A 227 17.10 -1.37 -25.81
C ALA A 227 15.71 -1.87 -25.42
N GLU A 228 15.11 -2.74 -26.24
CA GLU A 228 13.85 -3.42 -25.89
C GLU A 228 13.99 -4.33 -24.67
N ILE A 229 15.02 -5.19 -24.61
CA ILE A 229 15.26 -6.06 -23.44
C ILE A 229 15.46 -5.23 -22.17
N PHE A 230 16.29 -4.18 -22.22
CA PHE A 230 16.49 -3.32 -21.06
C PHE A 230 15.19 -2.69 -20.58
N ILE A 231 14.46 -2.00 -21.46
CA ILE A 231 13.29 -1.23 -21.04
C ILE A 231 12.04 -2.11 -20.86
N LYS A 232 11.66 -2.89 -21.87
CA LYS A 232 10.41 -3.65 -21.83
C LYS A 232 10.52 -4.88 -20.93
N VAL A 233 11.68 -5.55 -20.85
CA VAL A 233 11.86 -6.75 -20.01
C VAL A 233 12.40 -6.39 -18.62
N PHE A 234 13.65 -5.95 -18.48
CA PHE A 234 14.27 -5.73 -17.16
C PHE A 234 13.65 -4.56 -16.37
N VAL A 235 13.26 -3.47 -17.04
CA VAL A 235 12.67 -2.32 -16.34
C VAL A 235 11.18 -2.54 -16.07
N ASN A 236 10.43 -3.04 -17.06
CA ASN A 236 8.96 -3.08 -17.03
C ASN A 236 8.35 -4.47 -16.75
N GLY A 237 9.15 -5.54 -16.68
CA GLY A 237 8.65 -6.89 -16.38
C GLY A 237 7.99 -7.62 -17.55
N GLY A 238 8.18 -7.16 -18.80
CA GLY A 238 7.59 -7.78 -19.99
C GLY A 238 6.06 -7.61 -20.11
N LYS A 239 5.46 -6.64 -19.41
CA LYS A 239 4.02 -6.39 -19.43
C LYS A 239 3.55 -5.82 -20.78
N GLU A 240 2.52 -6.42 -21.36
CA GLU A 240 1.81 -5.92 -22.55
C GLU A 240 0.52 -5.15 -22.19
N GLU A 241 0.05 -4.32 -23.11
CA GLU A 241 -1.26 -3.64 -23.02
C GLU A 241 -2.39 -4.70 -23.05
N GLY A 242 -2.84 -5.13 -21.87
CA GLY A 242 -3.84 -6.20 -21.72
C GLY A 242 -3.58 -7.15 -20.55
N SER A 243 -2.35 -7.15 -20.01
CA SER A 243 -2.09 -7.75 -18.69
C SER A 243 -2.97 -7.07 -17.64
N ILE A 244 -3.40 -7.82 -16.62
CA ILE A 244 -4.20 -7.31 -15.48
C ILE A 244 -3.62 -5.94 -15.10
N ARG A 245 -4.44 -4.87 -15.25
CA ARG A 245 -3.98 -3.49 -15.07
C ARG A 245 -3.18 -3.41 -13.77
N GLY A 246 -1.99 -2.80 -13.85
CA GLY A 246 -1.00 -2.72 -12.75
C GLY A 246 -1.46 -2.04 -11.46
N GLU A 247 -2.76 -1.73 -11.35
CA GLU A 247 -3.47 -1.40 -10.11
C GLU A 247 -3.71 -2.63 -9.22
N PHE A 248 -3.67 -3.84 -9.79
CA PHE A 248 -3.87 -5.05 -9.00
C PHE A 248 -2.58 -5.44 -8.28
N MET A 249 -2.60 -5.23 -6.96
CA MET A 249 -1.56 -5.62 -6.05
C MET A 249 -2.10 -6.69 -5.09
N PRO A 250 -1.67 -7.95 -5.17
CA PRO A 250 -2.21 -9.02 -4.32
C PRO A 250 -1.69 -8.95 -2.87
N VAL A 251 -1.22 -7.79 -2.39
CA VAL A 251 -0.67 -7.59 -1.05
C VAL A 251 -1.59 -6.73 -0.20
N GLY A 252 -1.86 -7.20 1.02
CA GLY A 252 -2.65 -6.49 2.02
C GLY A 252 -2.07 -5.12 2.40
N ALA A 253 -2.93 -4.26 2.92
CA ALA A 253 -2.53 -2.95 3.44
C ALA A 253 -1.52 -3.07 4.59
N ASP A 254 -1.62 -4.17 5.35
CA ASP A 254 -0.71 -4.60 6.41
C ASP A 254 0.60 -5.25 5.90
N GLY A 255 0.74 -5.38 4.58
CA GLY A 255 1.88 -6.03 3.94
C GLY A 255 1.83 -7.55 3.91
N LYS A 256 0.70 -8.16 4.30
CA LYS A 256 0.56 -9.62 4.39
C LYS A 256 -0.21 -10.22 3.22
N VAL A 257 0.15 -11.46 2.88
CA VAL A 257 -0.54 -12.30 1.91
C VAL A 257 -0.73 -13.69 2.50
N VAL A 258 -1.94 -14.22 2.41
CA VAL A 258 -2.25 -15.59 2.76
C VAL A 258 -2.47 -16.38 1.47
N LEU A 259 -1.62 -17.36 1.20
CA LEU A 259 -1.83 -18.31 0.09
C LEU A 259 -2.60 -19.51 0.64
N SER A 260 -3.86 -19.63 0.25
CA SER A 260 -4.79 -20.63 0.77
C SER A 260 -5.02 -21.73 -0.26
N PHE A 261 -4.38 -22.88 -0.05
CA PHE A 261 -4.48 -24.03 -0.94
C PHE A 261 -5.60 -24.97 -0.50
N SER A 262 -6.58 -25.19 -1.38
CA SER A 262 -7.77 -25.99 -1.05
C SER A 262 -7.99 -27.10 -2.07
N LEU A 263 -7.95 -28.36 -1.62
CA LEU A 263 -8.36 -29.51 -2.42
C LEU A 263 -9.86 -29.76 -2.20
N LEU A 264 -10.64 -29.63 -3.25
CA LEU A 264 -12.10 -29.72 -3.23
C LEU A 264 -12.56 -31.03 -3.87
N ASN A 265 -13.13 -31.92 -3.07
CA ASN A 265 -13.78 -33.13 -3.56
C ASN A 265 -15.29 -32.88 -3.74
N SER A 266 -15.74 -32.86 -5.00
CA SER A 266 -17.13 -32.58 -5.36
C SER A 266 -18.13 -33.53 -4.70
N ASP A 267 -17.96 -34.84 -4.91
CA ASP A 267 -18.80 -35.89 -4.30
C ASP A 267 -17.93 -37.03 -3.72
N PRO A 268 -17.77 -37.09 -2.38
CA PRO A 268 -17.03 -38.16 -1.71
C PRO A 268 -17.57 -39.58 -1.90
N HIS A 269 -18.83 -39.74 -2.37
CA HIS A 269 -19.39 -41.07 -2.64
C HIS A 269 -18.76 -41.73 -3.87
N ASP A 270 -18.26 -40.91 -4.81
CA ASP A 270 -17.62 -41.39 -6.02
C ASP A 270 -16.17 -41.77 -5.72
N TRP A 271 -15.41 -40.82 -5.18
CA TRP A 271 -14.03 -40.98 -4.78
C TRP A 271 -13.61 -39.91 -3.76
N VAL A 272 -12.57 -40.22 -2.99
CA VAL A 272 -11.99 -39.31 -2.00
C VAL A 272 -10.50 -39.18 -2.26
N TYR A 273 -10.09 -38.00 -2.71
CA TYR A 273 -8.68 -37.67 -2.93
C TYR A 273 -8.12 -36.81 -1.81
N ASP A 274 -6.87 -37.07 -1.50
CA ASP A 274 -6.02 -36.32 -0.59
C ASP A 274 -4.67 -36.04 -1.26
N TRP A 275 -3.95 -35.02 -0.79
CA TRP A 275 -2.64 -34.62 -1.31
C TRP A 275 -1.58 -34.61 -0.22
N ASP A 276 -0.33 -34.89 -0.60
CA ASP A 276 0.80 -34.64 0.30
C ASP A 276 1.22 -33.18 0.16
N PHE A 277 0.51 -32.29 0.87
CA PHE A 277 0.80 -30.86 0.79
C PHE A 277 2.21 -30.52 1.27
N LYS A 278 2.80 -31.34 2.14
CA LYS A 278 4.15 -31.12 2.63
C LYS A 278 5.19 -31.23 1.52
N GLU A 279 5.01 -32.19 0.61
CA GLU A 279 5.85 -32.33 -0.58
C GLU A 279 5.75 -31.08 -1.47
N LEU A 280 4.53 -30.57 -1.69
CA LEU A 280 4.29 -29.35 -2.46
C LEU A 280 4.93 -28.11 -1.80
N ASP A 281 4.83 -28.00 -0.48
CA ASP A 281 5.39 -26.89 0.28
C ASP A 281 6.91 -26.86 0.23
N GLU A 282 7.57 -27.99 0.46
CA GLU A 282 9.04 -28.10 0.47
C GLU A 282 9.65 -27.89 -0.92
N ILE A 283 9.02 -28.42 -1.98
CA ILE A 283 9.57 -28.37 -3.34
C ILE A 283 9.29 -27.01 -4.00
N LEU A 284 8.11 -26.44 -3.80
CA LEU A 284 7.64 -25.30 -4.59
C LEU A 284 7.49 -24.02 -3.76
N LEU A 285 6.76 -24.10 -2.65
CA LEU A 285 6.26 -22.89 -1.98
C LEU A 285 7.32 -22.25 -1.09
N ALA A 286 8.13 -23.02 -0.37
CA ALA A 286 9.15 -22.49 0.51
C ALA A 286 10.20 -21.61 -0.23
N PRO A 287 10.76 -22.02 -1.39
CA PRO A 287 11.65 -21.16 -2.18
C PRO A 287 10.97 -19.86 -2.64
N VAL A 288 9.70 -19.95 -3.05
CA VAL A 288 8.92 -18.81 -3.54
C VAL A 288 8.61 -17.81 -2.42
N VAL A 289 8.23 -18.30 -1.25
CA VAL A 289 7.95 -17.48 -0.06
C VAL A 289 9.22 -16.73 0.37
N ASP A 290 10.38 -17.39 0.36
CA ASP A 290 11.65 -16.73 0.69
C ASP A 290 12.04 -15.67 -0.35
N ALA A 291 11.86 -15.97 -1.64
CA ALA A 291 12.14 -15.04 -2.74
C ALA A 291 11.25 -13.79 -2.68
N LEU A 292 9.96 -13.92 -2.36
CA LEU A 292 9.00 -12.82 -2.28
C LEU A 292 8.98 -12.09 -0.93
N ARG A 293 9.77 -12.53 0.06
CA ARG A 293 9.83 -11.96 1.40
C ARG A 293 10.06 -10.43 1.45
N PRO A 294 10.89 -9.82 0.57
CA PRO A 294 11.02 -8.35 0.53
C PRO A 294 9.72 -7.64 0.15
N VAL A 295 8.92 -8.29 -0.70
CA VAL A 295 7.70 -7.77 -1.31
C VAL A 295 6.49 -7.93 -0.39
N ALA A 296 6.33 -9.10 0.23
CA ALA A 296 5.18 -9.44 1.07
C ALA A 296 5.57 -10.37 2.24
N ASP A 297 4.82 -10.29 3.34
CA ASP A 297 4.87 -11.28 4.41
C ASP A 297 3.86 -12.38 4.09
N ILE A 298 4.36 -13.52 3.61
CA ILE A 298 3.52 -14.58 3.04
C ILE A 298 3.34 -15.71 4.04
N SER A 299 2.09 -16.07 4.33
CA SER A 299 1.72 -17.27 5.08
C SER A 299 1.01 -18.25 4.16
N VAL A 300 1.38 -19.53 4.26
CA VAL A 300 0.75 -20.62 3.49
C VAL A 300 -0.17 -21.41 4.40
N GLU A 301 -1.38 -21.70 3.91
CA GLU A 301 -2.34 -22.58 4.58
C GLU A 301 -2.89 -23.60 3.58
N SER A 302 -3.21 -24.80 4.06
CA SER A 302 -3.73 -25.89 3.24
C SER A 302 -4.94 -26.54 3.88
N GLN A 303 -5.94 -26.89 3.08
CA GLN A 303 -7.12 -27.62 3.52
C GLN A 303 -7.62 -28.61 2.46
N VAL A 304 -8.39 -29.59 2.92
CA VAL A 304 -9.11 -30.56 2.07
C VAL A 304 -10.58 -30.51 2.46
N LEU A 305 -11.43 -30.20 1.50
CA LEU A 305 -12.87 -30.11 1.69
C LEU A 305 -13.60 -31.18 0.88
N TYR A 306 -14.77 -31.53 1.37
CA TYR A 306 -15.63 -32.59 0.86
C TYR A 306 -17.04 -32.03 0.66
N HIS A 307 -17.80 -32.62 -0.27
CA HIS A 307 -19.16 -32.16 -0.61
C HIS A 307 -19.17 -30.72 -1.13
N THR A 308 -18.26 -30.42 -2.05
CA THR A 308 -18.09 -29.09 -2.62
C THR A 308 -18.45 -29.08 -4.11
N PRO A 309 -19.73 -29.28 -4.49
CA PRO A 309 -20.13 -29.23 -5.89
C PRO A 309 -19.97 -27.80 -6.45
N LYS A 310 -19.64 -27.70 -7.73
CA LYS A 310 -19.65 -26.41 -8.44
C LYS A 310 -21.09 -25.90 -8.64
N SER A 311 -21.27 -24.58 -8.73
CA SER A 311 -22.60 -23.96 -8.81
C SER A 311 -23.29 -24.06 -10.17
N SER A 312 -22.54 -24.13 -11.27
CA SER A 312 -23.10 -24.21 -12.63
C SER A 312 -22.83 -25.56 -13.28
N TYR A 313 -23.69 -25.96 -14.22
CA TYR A 313 -23.62 -27.26 -14.90
C TYR A 313 -22.71 -27.21 -16.12
N SER A 314 -21.97 -28.29 -16.36
CA SER A 314 -21.25 -28.54 -17.61
C SER A 314 -22.16 -29.26 -18.60
N TYR A 315 -21.88 -29.14 -19.90
CA TYR A 315 -22.58 -29.89 -20.94
C TYR A 315 -21.71 -31.01 -21.49
N TRP A 316 -22.32 -32.12 -21.89
CA TRP A 316 -21.61 -33.23 -22.52
C TRP A 316 -21.34 -32.93 -23.99
N ASP A 317 -20.11 -33.17 -24.44
CA ASP A 317 -19.72 -33.11 -25.85
C ASP A 317 -19.30 -34.50 -26.35
N ASP A 318 -20.12 -35.09 -27.21
CA ASP A 318 -19.89 -36.41 -27.81
C ASP A 318 -18.62 -36.48 -28.65
N THR A 319 -18.17 -35.37 -29.23
CA THR A 319 -16.97 -35.34 -30.09
C THR A 319 -15.69 -35.43 -29.28
N GLN A 320 -15.69 -34.85 -28.08
CA GLN A 320 -14.55 -34.81 -27.16
C GLN A 320 -14.61 -35.91 -26.09
N GLY A 321 -15.78 -36.56 -25.93
CA GLY A 321 -16.02 -37.57 -24.91
C GLY A 321 -15.82 -37.01 -23.49
N SER A 322 -16.20 -35.76 -23.28
CA SER A 322 -15.95 -35.05 -22.01
C SER A 322 -17.03 -34.02 -21.71
N TYR A 323 -17.18 -33.71 -20.43
CA TYR A 323 -17.98 -32.59 -19.97
C TYR A 323 -17.20 -31.29 -20.19
N ILE A 324 -17.79 -30.37 -20.95
CA ILE A 324 -17.19 -29.08 -21.27
C ILE A 324 -17.79 -28.01 -20.39
N PHE A 325 -16.92 -27.19 -19.83
CA PHE A 325 -17.30 -26.01 -19.07
C PHE A 325 -16.88 -24.76 -19.85
N SER A 326 -17.88 -23.96 -20.24
CA SER A 326 -17.66 -22.81 -21.12
C SER A 326 -17.04 -21.63 -20.38
N THR A 327 -16.28 -20.81 -21.10
CA THR A 327 -15.71 -19.55 -20.57
C THR A 327 -16.76 -18.60 -20.02
N LYS A 328 -17.96 -18.59 -20.60
CA LYS A 328 -19.07 -17.72 -20.17
C LYS A 328 -19.56 -18.07 -18.77
N ASP A 329 -19.38 -19.31 -18.36
CA ASP A 329 -19.87 -19.83 -17.09
C ASP A 329 -18.78 -19.85 -15.99
N LEU A 330 -17.51 -19.54 -16.32
CA LEU A 330 -16.37 -19.46 -15.38
C LEU A 330 -16.64 -18.55 -14.18
N PRO A 331 -17.28 -17.38 -14.31
CA PRO A 331 -17.62 -16.56 -13.15
C PRO A 331 -18.53 -17.27 -12.13
N PHE A 332 -19.30 -18.27 -12.58
CA PHE A 332 -20.22 -19.07 -11.75
C PHE A 332 -19.63 -20.43 -11.36
N PHE A 333 -18.34 -20.68 -11.60
CA PHE A 333 -17.70 -21.90 -11.17
C PHE A 333 -17.53 -21.93 -9.64
N VAL A 334 -17.12 -20.79 -9.06
CA VAL A 334 -16.88 -20.64 -7.62
C VAL A 334 -18.20 -20.54 -6.86
N ASN A 335 -18.50 -21.55 -6.04
CA ASN A 335 -19.70 -21.57 -5.21
C ASN A 335 -19.42 -21.03 -3.80
N SER A 336 -19.35 -19.70 -3.65
CA SER A 336 -19.05 -19.05 -2.36
C SER A 336 -20.05 -19.34 -1.23
N ASN A 337 -21.26 -19.81 -1.55
CA ASN A 337 -22.26 -20.16 -0.55
C ASN A 337 -22.04 -21.55 0.06
N GLU A 338 -21.52 -22.50 -0.72
CA GLU A 338 -21.34 -23.90 -0.30
C GLU A 338 -19.89 -24.27 -0.03
N TRP A 339 -18.94 -23.64 -0.74
CA TRP A 339 -17.53 -23.79 -0.48
C TRP A 339 -17.19 -22.92 0.71
N HIS A 340 -17.44 -23.43 1.92
CA HIS A 340 -17.02 -22.84 3.18
C HIS A 340 -15.49 -22.92 3.31
N LEU A 341 -14.78 -22.17 2.46
CA LEU A 341 -13.33 -22.08 2.49
C LEU A 341 -12.92 -21.44 3.81
N ASP A 342 -12.40 -22.25 4.72
CA ASP A 342 -11.88 -21.76 5.99
C ASP A 342 -10.59 -21.00 5.71
N THR A 343 -10.53 -19.78 6.22
CA THR A 343 -9.31 -18.96 6.22
C THR A 343 -8.96 -18.64 7.65
N SER A 344 -7.67 -18.69 7.98
CA SER A 344 -7.20 -18.43 9.35
C SER A 344 -7.57 -17.01 9.83
N THR A 345 -7.59 -16.79 11.15
CA THR A 345 -7.82 -15.44 11.72
C THR A 345 -6.82 -14.39 11.26
N ALA A 346 -5.67 -14.81 10.70
CA ALA A 346 -4.70 -13.94 10.05
C ALA A 346 -5.28 -13.24 8.80
N ALA A 347 -6.28 -13.83 8.15
CA ALA A 347 -7.07 -13.22 7.07
C ALA A 347 -8.12 -12.20 7.58
N GLY A 348 -8.13 -11.88 8.88
CA GLY A 348 -9.07 -10.98 9.54
C GLY A 348 -8.96 -9.52 9.13
N GLY A 349 -9.36 -9.20 7.89
CA GLY A 349 -9.87 -7.89 7.48
C GLY A 349 -8.94 -6.98 6.68
N ARG A 350 -7.60 -7.11 6.80
CA ARG A 350 -6.65 -6.23 6.07
C ARG A 350 -5.66 -6.97 5.18
N SER A 351 -5.31 -8.21 5.55
CA SER A 351 -4.47 -9.08 4.72
C SER A 351 -5.21 -9.51 3.46
N LYS A 352 -4.48 -9.76 2.38
CA LYS A 352 -5.06 -10.34 1.16
C LYS A 352 -4.93 -11.85 1.18
N VAL A 353 -6.01 -12.53 0.83
CA VAL A 353 -6.04 -13.99 0.66
C VAL A 353 -6.10 -14.29 -0.83
N LEU A 354 -5.23 -15.18 -1.29
CA LEU A 354 -5.30 -15.78 -2.63
C LEU A 354 -5.64 -17.26 -2.49
N HIS A 355 -6.75 -17.66 -3.10
CA HIS A 355 -7.22 -19.03 -3.07
C HIS A 355 -6.66 -19.82 -4.26
N PHE A 356 -5.92 -20.89 -3.98
CA PHE A 356 -5.44 -21.84 -4.98
C PHE A 356 -6.21 -23.15 -4.81
N VAL A 357 -7.18 -23.35 -5.70
CA VAL A 357 -8.15 -24.43 -5.59
C VAL A 357 -7.84 -25.53 -6.58
N LEU A 358 -7.68 -26.75 -6.06
CA LEU A 358 -7.64 -27.96 -6.85
C LEU A 358 -9.01 -28.63 -6.77
N TYR A 359 -9.78 -28.59 -7.86
CA TYR A 359 -11.13 -29.13 -7.92
C TYR A 359 -11.13 -30.53 -8.55
N VAL A 360 -11.66 -31.50 -7.80
CA VAL A 360 -11.89 -32.86 -8.25
C VAL A 360 -13.39 -33.03 -8.57
N PRO A 361 -13.76 -33.26 -9.84
CA PRO A 361 -15.16 -33.40 -10.24
C PRO A 361 -15.79 -34.69 -9.67
N SER A 362 -17.12 -34.74 -9.70
CA SER A 362 -17.88 -35.98 -9.44
C SER A 362 -17.77 -36.94 -10.64
N ALA A 363 -18.00 -38.23 -10.43
CA ALA A 363 -17.99 -39.23 -11.49
C ALA A 363 -19.03 -38.96 -12.59
N LYS A 364 -20.11 -38.26 -12.24
CA LYS A 364 -21.18 -37.87 -13.19
C LYS A 364 -20.76 -36.78 -14.17
N GLU A 365 -19.74 -35.99 -13.83
CA GLU A 365 -19.26 -34.88 -14.65
C GLU A 365 -17.78 -35.07 -15.04
N CYS A 366 -17.25 -36.29 -14.96
CA CYS A 366 -15.87 -36.59 -15.31
C CYS A 366 -15.77 -37.26 -16.69
N PRO A 367 -14.75 -36.94 -17.53
CA PRO A 367 -13.77 -35.87 -17.38
C PRO A 367 -14.36 -34.48 -17.63
N LEU A 368 -14.05 -33.53 -16.75
CA LEU A 368 -14.43 -32.13 -16.83
C LEU A 368 -13.29 -31.30 -17.44
N LYS A 369 -13.54 -30.68 -18.59
CA LYS A 369 -12.56 -29.87 -19.32
C LYS A 369 -13.03 -28.43 -19.49
N LEU A 370 -12.12 -27.49 -19.26
CA LEU A 370 -12.38 -26.07 -19.45
C LEU A 370 -12.14 -25.67 -20.91
N GLN A 371 -13.06 -24.88 -21.45
CA GLN A 371 -12.92 -24.29 -22.79
C GLN A 371 -12.22 -22.93 -22.70
N LEU A 372 -11.40 -22.60 -23.68
CA LEU A 372 -10.78 -21.29 -23.88
C LEU A 372 -11.70 -20.34 -24.68
N PRO A 373 -11.45 -19.02 -24.69
CA PRO A 373 -12.27 -18.07 -25.43
C PRO A 373 -12.30 -18.30 -26.95
N ASN A 374 -11.25 -18.93 -27.49
CA ASN A 374 -11.14 -19.32 -28.89
C ASN A 374 -11.95 -20.59 -29.25
N GLY A 375 -12.59 -21.23 -28.26
CA GLY A 375 -13.36 -22.46 -28.43
C GLY A 375 -12.55 -23.75 -28.28
N GLU A 376 -11.22 -23.66 -28.17
CA GLU A 376 -10.34 -24.80 -27.95
C GLU A 376 -10.39 -25.26 -26.48
N ILE A 377 -9.90 -26.46 -26.22
CA ILE A 377 -9.81 -27.00 -24.86
C ILE A 377 -8.53 -26.53 -24.19
N SER A 378 -8.64 -26.06 -22.95
CA SER A 378 -7.49 -25.63 -22.16
C SER A 378 -6.55 -26.80 -21.84
N MET A 379 -5.27 -26.65 -22.15
CA MET A 379 -4.25 -27.66 -21.84
C MET A 379 -3.96 -27.78 -20.34
N THR A 380 -3.99 -26.66 -19.61
CA THR A 380 -3.72 -26.61 -18.16
C THR A 380 -4.96 -26.91 -17.32
N ASN A 381 -6.13 -26.95 -17.95
CA ASN A 381 -7.44 -27.15 -17.32
C ASN A 381 -7.67 -26.27 -16.07
N GLY A 382 -7.12 -25.06 -16.07
CA GLY A 382 -7.26 -24.09 -14.98
C GLY A 382 -7.53 -22.67 -15.48
N PHE A 383 -7.95 -21.81 -14.56
CA PHE A 383 -8.20 -20.39 -14.81
C PHE A 383 -7.92 -19.56 -13.56
N ILE A 384 -7.68 -18.26 -13.75
CA ILE A 384 -7.51 -17.30 -12.66
C ILE A 384 -8.71 -16.37 -12.54
N SER A 385 -8.99 -15.97 -11.31
CA SER A 385 -9.85 -14.84 -10.98
C SER A 385 -8.97 -13.80 -10.28
N PRO A 386 -8.64 -12.66 -10.93
CA PRO A 386 -7.60 -11.74 -10.47
C PRO A 386 -7.67 -11.39 -8.98
N MET A 387 -8.83 -11.05 -8.43
CA MET A 387 -8.96 -10.62 -7.02
C MET A 387 -9.20 -11.77 -6.03
N TRP A 388 -9.25 -13.01 -6.49
CA TRP A 388 -9.64 -14.16 -5.68
C TRP A 388 -8.58 -15.27 -5.66
N GLY A 389 -7.93 -15.56 -6.79
CA GLY A 389 -6.89 -16.58 -6.89
C GLY A 389 -7.01 -17.43 -8.16
N GLY A 390 -6.64 -18.71 -8.08
CA GLY A 390 -6.59 -19.64 -9.20
C GLY A 390 -7.32 -20.95 -8.92
N ILE A 391 -7.93 -21.52 -9.95
CA ILE A 391 -8.61 -22.81 -9.89
C ILE A 391 -7.99 -23.73 -10.95
N ILE A 392 -7.77 -25.00 -10.58
CA ILE A 392 -7.37 -26.07 -11.47
C ILE A 392 -8.39 -27.20 -11.34
N VAL A 393 -8.90 -27.69 -12.47
CA VAL A 393 -9.72 -28.89 -12.50
C VAL A 393 -8.82 -30.09 -12.77
N TRP A 394 -8.65 -30.95 -11.77
CA TRP A 394 -7.88 -32.18 -11.93
C TRP A 394 -8.84 -33.35 -12.11
N ASN A 395 -8.73 -34.03 -13.25
CA ASN A 395 -9.54 -35.20 -13.58
C ASN A 395 -8.81 -36.46 -13.11
N PRO A 396 -9.37 -37.22 -12.16
CA PRO A 396 -8.78 -38.48 -11.75
C PRO A 396 -8.56 -39.47 -12.89
N PRO A 397 -7.50 -40.31 -12.85
CA PRO A 397 -7.33 -41.41 -13.81
C PRO A 397 -8.55 -42.36 -13.86
N ALA A 398 -9.26 -42.48 -12.73
CA ALA A 398 -10.51 -43.21 -12.56
C ALA A 398 -11.64 -42.77 -13.50
N CYS A 399 -11.54 -41.58 -14.11
CA CYS A 399 -12.56 -41.06 -15.00
C CYS A 399 -12.53 -41.70 -16.39
N VAL A 400 -11.38 -42.23 -16.80
CA VAL A 400 -11.18 -42.78 -18.15
C VAL A 400 -11.34 -44.30 -18.15
N GLU A 401 -10.87 -44.93 -17.09
CA GLU A 401 -10.99 -46.35 -16.92
C GLU A 401 -12.27 -46.63 -16.13
N ASN A 402 -13.18 -47.47 -16.63
CA ASN A 402 -14.33 -48.00 -15.88
C ASN A 402 -13.87 -48.91 -14.72
N PHE A 403 -12.89 -48.47 -13.94
CA PHE A 403 -12.47 -49.13 -12.72
C PHE A 403 -13.65 -49.03 -11.76
N GLN A 404 -14.20 -50.19 -11.42
CA GLN A 404 -14.96 -50.38 -10.19
C GLN A 404 -13.99 -50.12 -9.03
N MET A 405 -13.71 -48.85 -8.75
CA MET A 405 -12.96 -48.46 -7.57
C MET A 405 -13.71 -48.99 -6.37
N GLN A 406 -12.99 -49.60 -5.44
CA GLN A 406 -13.55 -49.85 -4.11
C GLN A 406 -13.88 -48.48 -3.52
N HIS A 407 -15.17 -48.13 -3.54
CA HIS A 407 -15.83 -46.84 -3.24
C HIS A 407 -15.44 -46.16 -1.91
N LEU A 408 -14.46 -46.68 -1.16
CA LEU A 408 -14.12 -46.29 0.20
C LEU A 408 -12.60 -46.11 0.42
N SER A 409 -11.78 -46.28 -0.61
CA SER A 409 -10.33 -46.09 -0.47
C SER A 409 -10.00 -44.61 -0.60
N ARG A 410 -9.37 -44.01 0.42
CA ARG A 410 -8.77 -42.68 0.24
C ARG A 410 -7.59 -42.82 -0.70
N HIS A 411 -7.60 -42.08 -1.80
CA HIS A 411 -6.54 -42.05 -2.78
C HIS A 411 -5.65 -40.83 -2.54
N LYS A 412 -4.34 -41.02 -2.65
CA LYS A 412 -3.40 -39.89 -2.71
C LYS A 412 -3.15 -39.53 -4.16
N ILE A 413 -3.12 -38.24 -4.46
CA ILE A 413 -2.64 -37.72 -5.74
C ILE A 413 -1.17 -38.14 -5.90
N SER A 414 -0.79 -38.57 -7.11
CA SER A 414 0.58 -39.01 -7.39
C SER A 414 1.55 -37.83 -7.36
N SER A 415 2.83 -38.07 -7.03
CA SER A 415 3.84 -37.01 -7.05
C SER A 415 4.05 -36.41 -8.46
N GLU A 416 3.83 -37.20 -9.51
CA GLU A 416 3.89 -36.73 -10.91
C GLU A 416 2.76 -35.73 -11.21
N ASP A 417 1.53 -36.05 -10.81
CA ASP A 417 0.37 -35.15 -10.93
C ASP A 417 0.56 -33.90 -10.08
N LEU A 418 1.05 -34.04 -8.83
CA LEU A 418 1.33 -32.91 -7.96
C LEU A 418 2.36 -31.96 -8.58
N LYS A 419 3.40 -32.49 -9.25
CA LYS A 419 4.36 -31.66 -9.98
C LYS A 419 3.69 -30.87 -11.11
N MET A 420 2.86 -31.51 -11.93
CA MET A 420 2.11 -30.82 -12.99
C MET A 420 1.18 -29.72 -12.41
N ILE A 421 0.46 -30.04 -11.34
CA ILE A 421 -0.41 -29.09 -10.64
C ILE A 421 0.41 -27.91 -10.09
N SER A 422 1.60 -28.19 -9.54
CA SER A 422 2.50 -27.16 -9.00
C SER A 422 2.96 -26.17 -10.07
N GLU A 423 3.29 -26.64 -11.28
CA GLU A 423 3.70 -25.80 -12.41
C GLU A 423 2.56 -24.86 -12.84
N VAL A 424 1.33 -25.38 -12.89
CA VAL A 424 0.14 -24.56 -13.20
C VAL A 424 -0.12 -23.54 -12.10
N PHE A 425 -0.05 -23.93 -10.81
CA PHE A 425 -0.20 -22.99 -9.70
C PHE A 425 0.87 -21.89 -9.71
N MET A 426 2.11 -22.22 -10.07
CA MET A 426 3.16 -21.21 -10.25
C MET A 426 2.86 -20.25 -11.39
N GLY A 427 2.38 -20.75 -12.54
CA GLY A 427 1.93 -19.91 -13.64
C GLY A 427 0.83 -18.94 -13.20
N GLN A 428 -0.17 -19.43 -12.45
CA GLN A 428 -1.25 -18.61 -11.90
C GLN A 428 -0.75 -17.59 -10.89
N LEU A 429 0.16 -17.98 -9.98
CA LEU A 429 0.77 -17.07 -9.01
C LEU A 429 1.53 -15.95 -9.71
N ARG A 430 2.34 -16.27 -10.72
CA ARG A 430 3.08 -15.28 -11.52
C ARG A 430 2.13 -14.29 -12.20
N GLN A 431 1.04 -14.78 -12.80
CA GLN A 431 0.01 -13.93 -13.41
C GLN A 431 -0.69 -13.01 -12.39
N LEU A 432 -0.97 -13.50 -11.17
CA LEU A 432 -1.59 -12.70 -10.10
C LEU A 432 -0.65 -11.57 -9.60
N PHE A 433 0.66 -11.78 -9.64
CA PHE A 433 1.67 -10.74 -9.40
C PHE A 433 1.94 -9.86 -10.64
N GLY A 434 1.21 -10.09 -11.74
CA GLY A 434 1.29 -9.30 -12.97
C GLY A 434 2.48 -9.64 -13.86
N LEU A 435 3.07 -10.82 -13.71
CA LEU A 435 4.12 -11.34 -14.58
C LEU A 435 3.54 -12.30 -15.62
N LYS A 436 4.32 -12.56 -16.68
CA LYS A 436 3.97 -13.59 -17.68
C LYS A 436 4.23 -14.99 -17.12
N SER A 437 3.33 -15.91 -17.44
CA SER A 437 3.49 -17.35 -17.19
C SER A 437 4.19 -18.06 -18.34
N GLU A 438 4.24 -17.45 -19.52
CA GLU A 438 4.85 -18.03 -20.72
C GLU A 438 6.37 -17.80 -20.73
N SER A 439 7.11 -18.79 -21.23
CA SER A 439 8.57 -18.73 -21.41
C SER A 439 8.99 -17.92 -22.64
N LEU A 440 8.06 -17.25 -23.32
CA LEU A 440 8.33 -16.44 -24.51
C LEU A 440 7.83 -15.01 -24.29
N TYR A 441 8.71 -14.04 -24.54
CA TYR A 441 8.34 -12.65 -24.68
C TYR A 441 8.40 -12.28 -26.17
N VAL A 442 7.24 -11.94 -26.74
CA VAL A 442 7.11 -11.47 -28.12
C VAL A 442 7.18 -9.95 -28.11
N GLY A 443 8.34 -9.43 -28.50
CA GLY A 443 8.60 -8.00 -28.58
C GLY A 443 8.28 -7.37 -29.93
N GLY A 444 8.48 -6.06 -30.03
CA GLY A 444 8.35 -5.33 -31.29
C GLY A 444 9.46 -5.65 -32.29
N PHE A 445 10.67 -5.91 -31.80
CA PHE A 445 11.85 -6.17 -32.64
C PHE A 445 12.25 -7.65 -32.69
N ALA A 446 11.91 -8.45 -31.67
CA ALA A 446 12.24 -9.87 -31.63
C ALA A 446 11.43 -10.65 -30.58
N THR A 447 11.41 -11.97 -30.73
CA THR A 447 10.97 -12.90 -29.69
C THR A 447 12.16 -13.31 -28.84
N SER A 448 12.03 -13.26 -27.52
CA SER A 448 13.03 -13.70 -26.57
C SER A 448 12.50 -14.83 -25.69
N VAL A 449 13.37 -15.81 -25.40
CA VAL A 449 13.08 -16.89 -24.46
C VAL A 449 13.40 -16.40 -23.05
N LEU A 450 12.47 -16.58 -22.12
CA LEU A 450 12.64 -16.28 -20.70
C LEU A 450 12.94 -17.58 -19.96
N LEU A 451 14.11 -17.67 -19.32
CA LEU A 451 14.44 -18.82 -18.49
C LEU A 451 13.67 -18.79 -17.16
N THR A 452 13.25 -19.98 -16.74
CA THR A 452 12.52 -20.19 -15.48
C THR A 452 13.48 -20.45 -14.32
N SER A 453 13.28 -19.77 -13.21
CA SER A 453 14.05 -19.98 -11.98
C SER A 453 13.46 -21.09 -11.12
N ASP A 454 14.31 -21.91 -10.50
CA ASP A 454 13.91 -22.96 -9.56
C ASP A 454 13.27 -22.37 -8.29
N LYS A 455 13.53 -21.09 -8.01
CA LYS A 455 12.89 -20.33 -6.93
C LYS A 455 11.51 -19.77 -7.32
N GLY A 456 11.02 -20.11 -8.51
CA GLY A 456 9.75 -19.65 -9.10
C GLY A 456 9.80 -18.26 -9.77
N PHE A 457 10.71 -17.40 -9.34
CA PHE A 457 10.91 -16.06 -9.90
C PHE A 457 12.39 -15.81 -10.20
N ALA A 458 12.66 -15.19 -11.35
CA ALA A 458 14.00 -14.75 -11.72
C ALA A 458 14.40 -13.50 -10.92
N GLU A 459 15.70 -13.26 -10.71
CA GLU A 459 16.16 -12.14 -9.87
C GLU A 459 15.76 -10.76 -10.43
N TRP A 460 15.78 -10.61 -11.76
CA TRP A 460 15.33 -9.39 -12.41
C TRP A 460 13.81 -9.17 -12.26
N GLU A 461 13.02 -10.24 -12.20
CA GLU A 461 11.58 -10.16 -11.94
C GLU A 461 11.31 -9.68 -10.51
N LEU A 462 12.07 -10.20 -9.55
CA LEU A 462 12.01 -9.75 -8.16
C LEU A 462 12.38 -8.27 -8.03
N ASP A 463 13.37 -7.79 -8.79
CA ASP A 463 13.71 -6.36 -8.82
C ASP A 463 12.57 -5.50 -9.38
N VAL A 464 11.89 -5.95 -10.45
CA VAL A 464 10.70 -5.28 -11.00
C VAL A 464 9.58 -5.22 -9.96
N LEU A 465 9.28 -6.35 -9.31
CA LEU A 465 8.26 -6.43 -8.26
C LEU A 465 8.61 -5.51 -7.09
N SER A 466 9.82 -5.59 -6.54
CA SER A 466 10.29 -4.74 -5.43
C SER A 466 10.16 -3.25 -5.75
N ARG A 467 10.56 -2.81 -6.96
CA ARG A 467 10.45 -1.39 -7.37
C ARG A 467 8.99 -0.93 -7.51
N HIS A 468 8.16 -1.72 -8.19
CA HIS A 468 6.74 -1.41 -8.37
C HIS A 468 6.00 -1.34 -7.04
N HIS A 469 6.23 -2.33 -6.17
CA HIS A 469 5.65 -2.37 -4.82
C HIS A 469 6.11 -1.21 -3.95
N THR A 470 7.39 -0.83 -4.02
CA THR A 470 7.90 0.33 -3.27
C THR A 470 7.14 1.60 -3.66
N CYS A 471 7.01 1.84 -4.98
CA CYS A 471 6.34 3.01 -5.49
C CYS A 471 4.86 3.05 -5.09
N PHE A 472 4.16 1.92 -5.28
CA PHE A 472 2.77 1.80 -4.86
C PHE A 472 2.57 2.01 -3.35
N ASN A 473 3.40 1.37 -2.52
CA ASN A 473 3.26 1.46 -1.07
C ASN A 473 3.53 2.87 -0.55
N LEU A 474 4.53 3.57 -1.08
CA LEU A 474 4.82 4.95 -0.67
C LEU A 474 3.73 5.92 -1.13
N LEU A 475 3.20 5.74 -2.35
CA LEU A 475 2.06 6.52 -2.84
C LEU A 475 0.84 6.34 -1.93
N GLN A 476 0.46 5.09 -1.63
CA GLN A 476 -0.65 4.79 -0.72
C GLN A 476 -0.39 5.34 0.69
N CYS A 477 0.84 5.19 1.22
CA CYS A 477 1.22 5.78 2.50
C CYS A 477 1.03 7.30 2.52
N GLY A 478 1.50 8.01 1.48
CA GLY A 478 1.33 9.46 1.33
C GLY A 478 -0.14 9.86 1.28
N THR A 479 -0.95 9.17 0.46
CA THR A 479 -2.39 9.42 0.35
C THR A 479 -3.14 9.16 1.66
N THR A 480 -2.83 8.06 2.36
CA THR A 480 -3.48 7.70 3.63
C THR A 480 -3.11 8.69 4.74
N LEU A 481 -1.83 9.04 4.89
CA LEU A 481 -1.40 10.04 5.86
C LEU A 481 -1.93 11.44 5.53
N GLY A 482 -1.94 11.85 4.26
CA GLY A 482 -2.54 13.12 3.84
C GLY A 482 -4.05 13.17 4.11
N SER A 483 -4.75 12.05 3.96
CA SER A 483 -6.17 11.93 4.33
C SER A 483 -6.37 11.97 5.84
N LEU A 484 -5.50 11.33 6.62
CA LEU A 484 -5.46 11.44 8.07
C LEU A 484 -5.26 12.89 8.52
N SER A 485 -4.28 13.58 7.96
CA SER A 485 -3.97 15.00 8.24
C SER A 485 -5.22 15.88 8.06
N ARG A 486 -5.87 15.78 6.89
CA ARG A 486 -7.10 16.54 6.57
C ARG A 486 -8.26 16.18 7.49
N LEU A 487 -8.43 14.90 7.83
CA LEU A 487 -9.47 14.45 8.77
C LEU A 487 -9.27 15.05 10.16
N VAL A 488 -8.05 14.96 10.70
CA VAL A 488 -7.70 15.48 12.03
C VAL A 488 -7.84 17.01 12.09
N GLN A 489 -7.48 17.72 11.03
CA GLN A 489 -7.64 19.18 10.94
C GLN A 489 -9.11 19.62 10.81
N SER A 490 -9.91 18.91 10.02
CA SER A 490 -11.34 19.23 9.83
C SER A 490 -12.19 18.94 11.08
N LEU A 491 -11.76 18.01 11.93
CA LEU A 491 -12.45 17.61 13.16
C LEU A 491 -11.64 17.98 14.42
N PRO A 492 -11.67 19.24 14.90
CA PRO A 492 -10.79 19.71 15.98
C PRO A 492 -11.02 19.06 17.34
N ARG A 493 -12.17 18.41 17.55
CA ARG A 493 -12.50 17.64 18.77
C ARG A 493 -12.41 16.12 18.60
N MET A 494 -11.80 15.66 17.52
CA MET A 494 -11.49 14.25 17.33
C MET A 494 -10.40 13.81 18.30
N ILE A 495 -10.66 12.73 19.06
CA ILE A 495 -9.70 12.13 19.99
C ILE A 495 -8.59 11.45 19.16
N ILE A 496 -7.35 11.87 19.40
CA ILE A 496 -6.16 11.24 18.81
C ILE A 496 -5.33 10.66 19.94
N MET A 497 -5.27 9.34 20.00
CA MET A 497 -4.46 8.61 20.98
C MET A 497 -2.97 8.70 20.65
N ASP A 498 -2.11 8.59 21.66
CA ASP A 498 -0.65 8.60 21.49
C ASP A 498 -0.16 7.46 20.59
N GLU A 499 -0.88 6.34 20.56
CA GLU A 499 -0.59 5.20 19.68
C GLU A 499 -0.68 5.59 18.20
N ILE A 500 -1.72 6.32 17.80
CA ILE A 500 -1.88 6.87 16.44
C ILE A 500 -0.71 7.80 16.14
N GLY A 501 -0.37 8.70 17.07
CA GLY A 501 0.78 9.61 16.90
C GLY A 501 2.11 8.86 16.68
N LYS A 502 2.34 7.77 17.42
CA LYS A 502 3.51 6.91 17.24
C LYS A 502 3.49 6.17 15.90
N GLN A 503 2.35 5.61 15.51
CA GLN A 503 2.18 4.92 14.23
C GLN A 503 2.47 5.85 13.05
N VAL A 504 1.93 7.08 13.07
CA VAL A 504 2.23 8.11 12.07
C VAL A 504 3.71 8.45 12.03
N LYS A 505 4.34 8.66 13.20
CA LYS A 505 5.77 8.96 13.27
C LYS A 505 6.62 7.83 12.69
N TYR A 506 6.37 6.58 13.09
CA TYR A 506 7.12 5.42 12.59
C TYR A 506 6.85 5.15 11.11
N SER A 507 5.63 5.44 10.63
CA SER A 507 5.28 5.39 9.21
C SER A 507 6.13 6.37 8.39
N LEU A 508 6.24 7.62 8.84
CA LEU A 508 7.08 8.64 8.19
C LEU A 508 8.57 8.28 8.23
N GLU A 509 9.07 7.76 9.35
CA GLU A 509 10.46 7.29 9.46
C GLU A 509 10.74 6.14 8.49
N ALA A 510 9.83 5.16 8.39
CA ALA A 510 9.93 4.05 7.45
C ALA A 510 9.84 4.51 5.98
N ALA A 511 8.99 5.50 5.67
CA ALA A 511 8.89 6.09 4.35
C ALA A 511 10.19 6.83 3.96
N LYS A 512 10.74 7.64 4.87
CA LYS A 512 12.04 8.33 4.68
C LYS A 512 13.18 7.33 4.46
N LEU A 513 13.21 6.25 5.24
CA LEU A 513 14.20 5.18 5.07
C LEU A 513 14.05 4.47 3.72
N SER A 514 12.80 4.21 3.29
CA SER A 514 12.52 3.66 1.97
C SER A 514 13.03 4.58 0.85
N LEU A 515 12.75 5.89 0.91
CA LEU A 515 13.23 6.87 -0.07
C LEU A 515 14.77 6.94 -0.11
N GLY A 516 15.43 6.81 1.05
CA GLY A 516 16.89 6.69 1.14
C GLY A 516 17.42 5.43 0.46
N ASN A 517 16.75 4.28 0.63
CA ASN A 517 17.15 3.04 -0.05
C ASN A 517 16.91 3.10 -1.56
N VAL A 518 15.85 3.79 -2.01
CA VAL A 518 15.56 4.00 -3.44
C VAL A 518 16.70 4.79 -4.09
N SER A 519 17.15 5.88 -3.47
CA SER A 519 18.24 6.71 -4.02
C SER A 519 19.58 5.97 -4.10
N LEU A 520 19.78 4.94 -3.27
CA LEU A 520 20.93 4.04 -3.30
C LEU A 520 20.77 2.85 -4.26
N GLY A 521 19.59 2.63 -4.84
CA GLY A 521 19.32 1.48 -5.72
C GLY A 521 19.03 0.16 -4.99
N TYR A 522 18.78 0.19 -3.68
CA TYR A 522 18.46 -1.01 -2.91
C TYR A 522 16.98 -1.36 -3.00
N SER A 523 16.59 -1.97 -4.13
CA SER A 523 15.23 -2.47 -4.43
C SER A 523 14.57 -3.22 -3.27
N ASP A 524 15.19 -4.29 -2.77
CA ASP A 524 14.60 -5.16 -1.73
C ASP A 524 14.40 -4.44 -0.39
N ALA A 525 15.42 -3.70 0.06
CA ALA A 525 15.35 -2.94 1.31
C ALA A 525 14.30 -1.81 1.24
N SER A 526 14.12 -1.23 0.04
CA SER A 526 13.06 -0.26 -0.23
C SER A 526 11.67 -0.91 -0.15
N ALA A 527 11.50 -2.11 -0.72
CA ALA A 527 10.24 -2.83 -0.67
C ALA A 527 9.81 -3.15 0.77
N VAL A 528 10.75 -3.64 1.60
CA VAL A 528 10.47 -3.95 3.02
C VAL A 528 10.08 -2.69 3.80
N SER A 529 10.78 -1.59 3.58
CA SER A 529 10.58 -0.35 4.34
C SER A 529 9.30 0.37 3.93
N SER A 530 9.01 0.41 2.63
CA SER A 530 7.75 0.96 2.10
C SER A 530 6.53 0.18 2.58
N ARG A 531 6.62 -1.17 2.63
CA ARG A 531 5.58 -2.04 3.17
C ARG A 531 5.26 -1.69 4.62
N LYS A 532 6.30 -1.52 5.44
CA LYS A 532 6.16 -1.11 6.84
C LYS A 532 5.54 0.30 6.96
N ALA A 533 5.96 1.24 6.12
CA ALA A 533 5.43 2.60 6.11
C ALA A 533 3.91 2.61 5.85
N ARG A 534 3.47 1.90 4.81
CA ARG A 534 2.06 1.77 4.46
C ARG A 534 1.25 1.10 5.56
N ALA A 535 1.72 -0.04 6.08
CA ALA A 535 1.03 -0.76 7.14
C ALA A 535 0.77 0.12 8.38
N LEU A 536 1.79 0.88 8.81
CA LEU A 536 1.65 1.80 9.94
C LEU A 536 0.73 3.00 9.66
N ALA A 537 0.73 3.52 8.42
CA ALA A 537 -0.19 4.60 8.04
C ALA A 537 -1.65 4.13 8.06
N GLU A 538 -1.90 2.92 7.55
CA GLU A 538 -3.20 2.28 7.53
C GLU A 538 -3.68 1.91 8.94
N ASP A 539 -2.79 1.38 9.78
CA ASP A 539 -3.09 1.11 11.19
C ASP A 539 -3.49 2.38 11.96
N ALA A 540 -2.83 3.50 11.68
CA ALA A 540 -3.17 4.80 12.25
C ALA A 540 -4.54 5.29 11.77
N PHE A 541 -4.80 5.27 10.45
CA PHE A 541 -6.04 5.79 9.87
C PHE A 541 -7.25 4.94 10.26
N TYR A 542 -7.11 3.62 10.23
CA TYR A 542 -8.16 2.66 10.57
C TYR A 542 -8.10 2.22 12.05
N HIS A 543 -7.51 3.03 12.93
CA HIS A 543 -7.50 2.74 14.37
C HIS A 543 -8.95 2.73 14.92
N PRO A 544 -9.35 1.75 15.77
CA PRO A 544 -10.73 1.65 16.26
C PRO A 544 -11.28 2.93 16.91
N SER A 545 -10.41 3.68 17.62
CA SER A 545 -10.79 4.96 18.25
C SER A 545 -11.11 6.08 17.25
N MET A 546 -10.70 5.96 15.99
CA MET A 546 -11.01 6.92 14.92
C MET A 546 -12.35 6.63 14.23
N MET A 547 -12.81 5.37 14.23
CA MET A 547 -14.07 4.98 13.59
C MET A 547 -15.28 5.06 14.53
N SER A 548 -15.07 5.11 15.85
CA SER A 548 -16.15 5.23 16.81
C SER A 548 -16.67 6.68 16.89
N VAL A 549 -17.94 6.88 16.55
CA VAL A 549 -18.70 8.14 16.55
C VAL A 549 -18.92 8.69 17.98
N SER A 550 -17.86 8.89 18.75
CA SER A 550 -17.91 9.53 20.08
C SER A 550 -17.51 11.00 20.01
N TYR A 551 -17.69 11.64 18.86
CA TYR A 551 -17.34 13.05 18.67
C TYR A 551 -18.40 13.94 19.30
N TYR A 552 -18.11 14.39 20.52
CA TYR A 552 -18.89 15.39 21.22
C TYR A 552 -18.81 16.74 20.48
N SER A 553 -19.88 17.14 19.81
CA SER A 553 -19.93 18.41 19.07
C SER A 553 -19.91 19.62 20.02
N PHE A 554 -19.58 20.80 19.48
CA PHE A 554 -19.59 22.04 20.28
C PHE A 554 -21.00 22.33 20.77
N GLU A 555 -21.98 22.04 19.94
CA GLU A 555 -23.40 22.24 20.24
C GLU A 555 -23.82 21.34 21.39
N HIS A 556 -23.36 20.08 21.42
CA HIS A 556 -23.65 19.17 22.51
C HIS A 556 -22.95 19.60 23.81
N CYS A 557 -21.72 20.13 23.73
CA CYS A 557 -21.04 20.81 24.84
C CYS A 557 -21.87 21.95 25.41
N PHE A 558 -22.26 22.86 24.54
CA PHE A 558 -23.05 24.00 24.94
C PHE A 558 -24.41 23.57 25.52
N ALA A 559 -25.06 22.57 24.94
CA ALA A 559 -26.35 22.05 25.40
C ALA A 559 -26.26 21.44 26.82
N VAL A 560 -25.19 20.70 27.13
CA VAL A 560 -25.02 20.09 28.45
C VAL A 560 -24.63 21.13 29.50
N TYR A 561 -23.72 22.06 29.18
CA TYR A 561 -23.18 22.99 30.19
C TYR A 561 -24.02 24.28 30.36
N SER A 562 -24.73 24.75 29.33
CA SER A 562 -25.51 26.00 29.41
C SER A 562 -26.56 26.03 30.51
N PRO A 563 -27.35 24.96 30.77
CA PRO A 563 -28.33 24.96 31.86
C PRO A 563 -27.72 25.23 33.23
N PHE A 564 -26.46 24.81 33.47
CA PHE A 564 -25.77 24.99 34.74
C PHE A 564 -25.11 26.37 34.86
N PHE A 565 -24.44 26.84 33.81
CA PHE A 565 -23.60 28.03 33.88
C PHE A 565 -24.29 29.32 33.40
N LEU A 566 -25.21 29.25 32.44
CA LEU A 566 -25.82 30.43 31.83
C LEU A 566 -26.72 31.21 32.81
N PRO A 567 -27.60 30.57 33.62
CA PRO A 567 -28.40 31.29 34.61
C PRO A 567 -27.53 31.99 35.67
N VAL A 568 -26.51 31.30 36.17
CA VAL A 568 -25.58 31.84 37.18
C VAL A 568 -24.78 33.00 36.61
N SER A 569 -24.22 32.85 35.41
CA SER A 569 -23.47 33.90 34.71
C SER A 569 -24.32 35.16 34.50
N LEU A 570 -25.58 34.99 34.08
CA LEU A 570 -26.52 36.08 33.85
C LEU A 570 -26.80 36.84 35.15
N HIS A 571 -27.05 36.14 36.25
CA HIS A 571 -27.30 36.77 37.55
C HIS A 571 -26.08 37.54 38.07
N VAL A 572 -24.87 37.00 37.94
CA VAL A 572 -23.64 37.69 38.35
C VAL A 572 -23.42 38.94 37.48
N LEU A 573 -23.59 38.85 36.16
CA LEU A 573 -23.44 39.99 35.24
C LEU A 573 -24.45 41.11 35.57
N LEU A 574 -25.73 40.75 35.76
CA LEU A 574 -26.78 41.71 36.13
C LEU A 574 -26.50 42.36 37.48
N ALA A 575 -25.97 41.62 38.45
CA ALA A 575 -25.59 42.15 39.76
C ALA A 575 -24.47 43.20 39.64
N VAL A 576 -23.43 42.92 38.85
CA VAL A 576 -22.33 43.86 38.57
C VAL A 576 -22.84 45.09 37.84
N MET A 577 -23.64 44.94 36.78
CA MET A 577 -24.18 46.07 36.02
C MET A 577 -25.07 46.98 36.89
N ARG A 578 -25.90 46.39 37.76
CA ARG A 578 -26.75 47.14 38.69
C ARG A 578 -25.92 47.91 39.71
N GLU A 579 -24.92 47.26 40.33
CA GLU A 579 -24.08 47.93 41.33
C GLU A 579 -23.16 48.99 40.70
N TRP A 580 -22.67 48.74 39.49
CA TRP A 580 -21.92 49.72 38.71
C TRP A 580 -22.77 50.94 38.36
N LYS A 581 -24.00 50.74 37.85
CA LYS A 581 -24.93 51.84 37.54
C LYS A 581 -25.28 52.63 38.81
N ARG A 582 -25.55 51.95 39.92
CA ARG A 582 -25.80 52.58 41.22
C ARG A 582 -24.59 53.41 41.66
N TYR A 583 -23.38 52.85 41.64
CA TYR A 583 -22.16 53.57 42.02
C TYR A 583 -21.95 54.80 41.13
N ARG A 584 -22.17 54.69 39.82
CA ARG A 584 -22.04 55.81 38.87
C ARG A 584 -23.03 56.94 39.15
N VAL A 585 -24.29 56.60 39.45
CA VAL A 585 -25.33 57.59 39.80
C VAL A 585 -25.04 58.25 41.14
N GLU A 586 -24.71 57.46 42.17
CA GLU A 586 -24.40 57.97 43.51
C GLU A 586 -23.12 58.82 43.53
N ASN A 587 -22.11 58.46 42.72
CA ASN A 587 -20.90 59.26 42.56
C ASN A 587 -21.19 60.58 41.81
N ARG A 588 -22.09 60.58 40.82
CA ARG A 588 -22.55 61.83 40.18
C ARG A 588 -23.27 62.75 41.16
N LYS A 589 -24.15 62.22 42.03
CA LYS A 589 -24.83 63.00 43.08
C LYS A 589 -23.85 63.58 44.10
N TYR A 590 -22.83 62.81 44.49
CA TYR A 590 -21.77 63.29 45.39
C TYR A 590 -20.89 64.36 44.73
N LEU A 591 -20.54 64.19 43.45
CA LEU A 591 -19.80 65.20 42.69
C LEU A 591 -20.60 66.48 42.49
N ALA A 592 -21.90 66.39 42.20
CA ALA A 592 -22.79 67.54 42.10
C ALA A 592 -22.89 68.32 43.43
N TRP A 593 -23.00 67.62 44.56
CA TRP A 593 -22.92 68.26 45.88
C TRP A 593 -21.55 68.93 46.12
N LYS A 594 -20.45 68.24 45.80
CA LYS A 594 -19.09 68.77 45.98
C LYS A 594 -18.80 70.00 45.12
N VAL A 595 -19.37 70.07 43.92
CA VAL A 595 -19.28 71.25 43.04
C VAL A 595 -20.09 72.41 43.62
N LYS A 596 -21.29 72.15 44.15
CA LYS A 596 -22.15 73.19 44.73
C LYS A 596 -21.55 73.80 46.01
N VAL A 597 -20.97 72.98 46.89
CA VAL A 597 -20.25 73.41 48.11
C VAL A 597 -18.93 74.14 47.82
N LYS A 598 -18.43 74.08 46.58
CA LYS A 598 -17.22 74.80 46.15
C LYS A 598 -17.52 76.15 45.48
N VAL A 599 -18.79 76.39 45.14
CA VAL A 599 -19.28 77.56 44.40
C VAL A 599 -20.03 78.51 45.34
N GLU A 600 -20.63 78.00 46.41
CA GLU A 600 -20.79 78.71 47.69
C GLU A 600 -19.44 78.87 48.40
#